data_AF-A0A7D9N7B6-F1
#
_entry.id   AF-A0A7D9N7B6-F1
#
_cell.length_a   1.000
_cell.length_b   1.000
_cell.length_c   1.000
_cell.angle_alpha   90.00
_cell.angle_beta   90.00
_cell.angle_gamma   90.00
#
_symmetry.space_group_name_H-M   'P 1'
#
loop_
_entity.id
_entity.type
_entity.pdbx_description
1 polymer ?
#
loop_
_entity_poly.entity_id
_entity_poly.type
_entity_poly.pdbx_seq_one_letter_code
_entity_poly.pdbx_strand_id
1 'polypeptide(L)'
;MVLKVLMLIFILLVFITAWYLIRSKNKGQFIIFTFIGNKKINMLFSITSLVLILTGFIGIIILFTLPKIFNFITLIIAAMALSIFSFTFMNLNE
;
A
#
# COMPACT_ATOMS: atom_id res chain seq x y z
N MET A 1 12.47 21.43 -5.67
CA MET A 1 13.13 20.20 -6.09
C MET A 1 13.04 19.13 -5.02
N VAL A 2 13.47 19.44 -3.77
CA VAL A 2 13.40 18.54 -2.59
C VAL A 2 12.04 17.84 -2.41
N LEU A 3 10.92 18.57 -2.38
CA LEU A 3 9.59 17.97 -2.19
C LEU A 3 9.24 16.93 -3.26
N LYS A 4 9.61 17.16 -4.53
CA LYS A 4 9.34 16.19 -5.61
C LYS A 4 10.13 14.90 -5.41
N VAL A 5 11.38 15.01 -4.97
CA VAL A 5 12.23 13.84 -4.67
C VAL A 5 11.64 13.05 -3.50
N LEU A 6 11.24 13.72 -2.41
CA LEU A 6 10.59 13.08 -1.27
C LEU A 6 9.30 12.35 -1.68
N MET A 7 8.46 12.97 -2.50
CA MET A 7 7.24 12.34 -3.02
C MET A 7 7.54 11.13 -3.89
N LEU A 8 8.60 11.18 -4.70
CA LEU A 8 9.01 10.05 -5.53
C LEU A 8 9.49 8.86 -4.68
N ILE A 9 10.27 9.14 -3.63
CA ILE A 9 10.66 8.12 -2.63
C ILE A 9 9.43 7.53 -1.95
N PHE A 10 8.47 8.37 -1.55
CA PHE A 10 7.21 7.92 -0.95
C PHE A 10 6.43 6.99 -1.90
N ILE A 11 6.27 7.37 -3.16
CA ILE A 11 5.59 6.56 -4.17
C ILE A 11 6.32 5.22 -4.39
N LEU A 12 7.65 5.23 -4.43
CA LEU A 12 8.44 3.99 -4.49
C LEU A 12 8.18 3.10 -3.28
N LEU A 13 8.13 3.65 -2.08
CA LEU A 13 7.79 2.90 -0.87
C LEU A 13 6.37 2.30 -0.94
N VAL A 14 5.39 3.02 -1.50
CA VAL A 14 4.04 2.50 -1.74
C VAL A 14 4.08 1.26 -2.66
N PHE A 15 4.84 1.31 -3.76
CA PHE A 15 5.00 0.16 -4.65
C PHE A 15 5.73 -1.00 -3.98
N ILE A 16 6.80 -0.75 -3.23
CA ILE A 16 7.53 -1.79 -2.48
C ILE A 16 6.59 -2.46 -1.48
N THR A 17 5.75 -1.68 -0.80
CA THR A 17 4.77 -2.20 0.17
C THR A 17 3.72 -3.07 -0.52
N ALA A 18 3.19 -2.62 -1.66
CA ALA A 18 2.24 -3.41 -2.44
C ALA A 18 2.85 -4.73 -2.91
N TRP A 19 4.07 -4.69 -3.43
CA TRP A 19 4.81 -5.88 -3.84
C TRP A 19 5.07 -6.83 -2.66
N TYR A 20 5.44 -6.30 -1.50
CA TYR A 20 5.64 -7.08 -0.30
C TYR A 20 4.36 -7.78 0.17
N LEU A 21 3.20 -7.14 0.09
CA LEU A 21 1.92 -7.77 0.40
C LEU A 21 1.59 -8.92 -0.58
N ILE A 22 1.83 -8.74 -1.88
CA ILE A 22 1.65 -9.83 -2.86
C ILE A 22 2.58 -11.01 -2.55
N ARG A 23 3.85 -10.73 -2.25
CA ARG A 23 4.82 -11.76 -1.86
C ARG A 23 4.42 -12.48 -0.58
N SER A 24 3.94 -11.74 0.41
CA SER A 24 3.47 -12.27 1.70
C SER A 24 2.25 -13.19 1.51
N LYS A 25 1.29 -12.78 0.67
CA LYS A 25 0.15 -13.60 0.27
C LYS A 25 0.60 -14.92 -0.37
N ASN A 26 1.52 -14.87 -1.33
CA ASN A 26 1.99 -16.06 -2.04
C ASN A 26 2.76 -17.03 -1.14
N LYS A 27 3.44 -16.51 -0.11
CA LYS A 27 4.10 -17.32 0.92
C LYS A 27 3.16 -17.79 2.03
N GLY A 28 1.99 -17.18 2.17
CA GLY A 28 1.09 -17.39 3.31
C GLY A 28 1.67 -16.94 4.65
N GLN A 29 2.62 -16.00 4.62
CA GLN A 29 3.31 -15.49 5.80
C GLN A 29 3.53 -13.99 5.68
N PHE A 30 3.30 -13.26 6.77
CA PHE A 30 3.52 -11.83 6.89
C PHE A 30 4.33 -11.57 8.15
N ILE A 31 5.57 -11.11 7.96
CA ILE A 31 6.52 -10.93 9.06
C ILE A 31 6.69 -12.27 9.81
N ILE A 32 6.20 -12.36 11.05
CA ILE A 32 6.24 -13.58 11.89
C ILE A 32 4.91 -14.35 11.90
N PHE A 33 3.84 -13.83 11.30
CA PHE A 33 2.52 -14.46 11.29
C PHE A 33 2.34 -15.37 10.08
N THR A 34 1.95 -16.62 10.33
CA THR A 34 1.61 -17.60 9.28
C THR A 34 0.09 -17.72 9.17
N PHE A 35 -0.45 -17.51 7.98
CA PHE A 35 -1.90 -17.54 7.70
C PHE A 35 -2.21 -18.42 6.47
N ILE A 36 -1.36 -19.41 6.20
CA ILE A 36 -1.54 -20.39 5.12
C ILE A 36 -2.95 -20.97 5.19
N GLY A 37 -3.70 -20.86 4.09
CA GLY A 37 -5.08 -21.35 3.98
C GLY A 37 -6.17 -20.38 4.44
N ASN A 38 -5.85 -19.26 5.09
CA ASN A 38 -6.86 -18.26 5.47
C ASN A 38 -7.27 -17.40 4.26
N LYS A 39 -8.43 -17.74 3.66
CA LYS A 39 -8.99 -17.04 2.49
C LYS A 39 -9.25 -15.55 2.76
N LYS A 40 -9.67 -15.17 3.97
CA LYS A 40 -10.00 -13.77 4.31
C LYS A 40 -8.74 -12.91 4.36
N ILE A 41 -7.68 -13.39 5.01
CA ILE A 41 -6.39 -12.69 5.07
C ILE A 41 -5.77 -12.61 3.67
N ASN A 42 -5.81 -13.70 2.89
CA ASN A 42 -5.33 -13.66 1.50
C ASN A 42 -6.08 -12.63 0.64
N MET A 43 -7.40 -12.53 0.81
CA MET A 43 -8.23 -11.54 0.11
C MET A 43 -7.86 -10.11 0.53
N LEU A 44 -7.67 -9.86 1.82
CA LEU A 44 -7.23 -8.57 2.36
C LEU A 44 -5.91 -8.14 1.72
N PHE A 45 -4.90 -9.01 1.71
CA PHE A 45 -3.59 -8.72 1.11
C PHE A 45 -3.69 -8.43 -0.38
N SER A 46 -4.50 -9.19 -1.12
CA SER A 46 -4.77 -8.94 -2.54
C SER A 46 -5.39 -7.55 -2.76
N ILE A 47 -6.47 -7.22 -2.04
CA ILE A 47 -7.18 -5.94 -2.21
C ILE A 47 -6.27 -4.77 -1.83
N THR A 48 -5.61 -4.83 -0.68
CA THR A 48 -4.72 -3.74 -0.23
C THR A 48 -3.55 -3.56 -1.20
N SER A 49 -2.95 -4.63 -1.71
CA SER A 49 -1.89 -4.52 -2.71
C SER A 49 -2.36 -3.84 -3.99
N LEU A 50 -3.56 -4.18 -4.48
CA LEU A 50 -4.15 -3.56 -5.67
C LEU A 50 -4.43 -2.07 -5.46
N VAL A 51 -5.00 -1.70 -4.31
CA VAL A 51 -5.25 -0.29 -3.94
C VAL A 51 -3.95 0.51 -3.89
N LEU A 52 -2.89 -0.05 -3.29
CA LEU A 52 -1.59 0.62 -3.22
C LEU A 52 -0.94 0.77 -4.61
N ILE A 53 -1.06 -0.23 -5.50
CA ILE A 53 -0.57 -0.12 -6.88
C ILE A 53 -1.28 1.02 -7.61
N LEU A 54 -2.61 1.08 -7.54
CA LEU A 54 -3.40 2.16 -8.15
C LEU A 54 -3.03 3.52 -7.56
N THR A 55 -2.85 3.59 -6.23
CA THR A 55 -2.43 4.82 -5.54
C THR A 55 -1.04 5.27 -5.99
N GLY A 56 -0.11 4.34 -6.19
CA GLY A 56 1.21 4.63 -6.74
C GLY A 56 1.13 5.20 -8.16
N PHE A 57 0.34 4.60 -9.05
CA PHE A 57 0.13 5.11 -10.41
C PHE A 57 -0.51 6.50 -10.43
N ILE A 58 -1.58 6.69 -9.66
CA ILE A 58 -2.22 8.00 -9.49
C ILE A 58 -1.22 9.02 -8.94
N GLY A 59 -0.40 8.62 -7.97
CA GLY A 59 0.66 9.43 -7.40
C GLY A 59 1.70 9.90 -8.40
N ILE A 60 2.12 9.03 -9.32
CA ILE A 60 3.02 9.39 -10.44
C ILE A 60 2.36 10.45 -11.31
N ILE A 61 1.12 10.21 -11.74
CA ILE A 61 0.38 11.16 -12.60
C ILE A 61 0.29 12.53 -11.90
N ILE A 62 -0.14 12.56 -10.64
CA ILE A 62 -0.24 13.80 -9.86
C ILE A 62 1.10 14.52 -9.76
N LEU A 63 2.20 13.80 -9.47
CA LEU A 63 3.52 14.38 -9.26
C LEU A 63 4.06 15.13 -10.50
N PHE A 64 3.75 14.64 -11.70
CA PHE A 64 4.26 15.18 -12.96
C PHE A 64 3.30 16.16 -13.65
N THR A 65 1.99 16.05 -13.42
CA THR A 65 0.98 16.86 -14.15
C THR A 65 0.35 17.97 -13.31
N LEU A 66 0.18 17.77 -12.01
CA LEU A 66 -0.62 18.65 -11.15
C LEU A 66 0.25 19.55 -10.24
N PRO A 67 -0.32 20.64 -9.70
CA PRO A 67 0.34 21.47 -8.70
C PRO A 67 0.74 20.67 -7.45
N LYS A 68 1.79 21.13 -6.76
CA LYS A 68 2.38 20.43 -5.60
C LYS A 68 1.40 20.14 -4.46
N ILE A 69 0.35 20.95 -4.32
CA ILE A 69 -0.69 20.79 -3.29
C ILE A 69 -1.46 19.46 -3.46
N PHE A 70 -1.57 18.94 -4.68
CA PHE A 70 -2.32 17.70 -4.94
C PHE A 70 -1.56 16.44 -4.53
N ASN A 71 -0.24 16.53 -4.30
CA ASN A 71 0.57 15.41 -3.80
C ASN A 71 0.10 14.89 -2.43
N PHE A 72 -0.58 15.73 -1.64
CA PHE A 72 -1.18 15.33 -0.37
C PHE A 72 -2.28 14.27 -0.54
N ILE A 73 -2.97 14.25 -1.69
CA ILE A 73 -3.99 13.24 -1.98
C ILE A 73 -3.35 11.84 -1.99
N THR A 74 -2.21 11.68 -2.65
CA THR A 74 -1.45 10.43 -2.69
C THR A 74 -1.04 9.97 -1.28
N LEU A 75 -0.60 10.91 -0.43
CA LEU A 75 -0.24 10.64 0.96
C LEU A 75 -1.44 10.14 1.76
N ILE A 76 -2.57 10.85 1.68
CA ILE A 76 -3.80 10.54 2.42
C ILE A 76 -4.34 9.17 2.01
N ILE A 77 -4.46 8.90 0.71
CA ILE A 77 -5.01 7.63 0.21
C ILE A 77 -4.14 6.45 0.66
N ALA A 78 -2.81 6.56 0.52
CA ALA A 78 -1.91 5.50 0.93
C ALA A 78 -1.94 5.28 2.46
N ALA A 79 -1.96 6.36 3.26
CA ALA A 79 -2.06 6.26 4.71
C ALA A 79 -3.38 5.62 5.16
N MET A 80 -4.51 5.99 4.54
CA MET A 80 -5.81 5.37 4.80
C MET A 80 -5.82 3.89 4.44
N ALA A 81 -5.31 3.52 3.25
CA ALA A 81 -5.26 2.14 2.80
C ALA A 81 -4.45 1.25 3.77
N LEU A 82 -3.29 1.75 4.24
CA LEU A 82 -2.46 1.03 5.21
C LEU A 82 -3.10 0.95 6.60
N SER A 83 -3.79 2.02 7.03
CA SER A 83 -4.49 2.02 8.32
C SER A 83 -5.63 1.00 8.32
N ILE A 84 -6.47 1.00 7.28
CA ILE A 84 -7.57 0.03 7.12
C ILE A 84 -7.02 -1.39 7.06
N PHE A 85 -5.92 -1.61 6.33
CA PHE A 85 -5.23 -2.90 6.31
C PHE A 85 -4.79 -3.34 7.71
N SER A 86 -4.14 -2.46 8.47
CA SER A 86 -3.64 -2.78 9.81
C SER A 86 -4.76 -3.16 10.77
N PHE A 87 -5.84 -2.36 10.83
CA PHE A 87 -7.01 -2.66 11.66
C PHE A 87 -7.68 -3.96 11.26
N THR A 88 -7.89 -4.17 9.96
CA THR A 88 -8.58 -5.37 9.46
C THR A 88 -7.73 -6.63 9.67
N PHE A 89 -6.41 -6.54 9.49
CA PHE A 89 -5.51 -7.65 9.71
C PHE A 89 -5.49 -8.08 11.18
N MET A 90 -5.40 -7.12 12.10
CA MET A 90 -5.45 -7.40 13.54
C MET A 90 -6.73 -8.14 13.92
N ASN A 91 -7.89 -7.64 13.48
CA ASN A 91 -9.19 -8.26 13.77
C ASN A 91 -9.40 -9.64 13.11
N LEU A 92 -8.67 -9.96 12.04
CA LEU A 92 -8.74 -11.28 11.38
C LEU A 92 -7.71 -12.28 11.90
N ASN A 93 -6.74 -11.82 12.68
CA ASN A 93 -5.63 -12.61 13.21
C ASN A 93 -5.74 -12.85 14.73
N GLU A 94 -6.69 -12.20 15.40
CA GLU A 94 -7.27 -12.67 16.68
C GLU A 94 -8.06 -13.97 16.48
#